data_AF-A0A7Z9XZC6-F1
#
_entry.id   AF-A0A7Z9XZC6-F1
#
_cell.length_a   1.000
_cell.length_b   1.000
_cell.length_c   1.000
_cell.angle_alpha   90.00
_cell.angle_beta   90.00
_cell.angle_gamma   90.00
#
_symmetry.space_group_name_H-M   'P 1'
#
loop_
_entity.id
_entity.type
_entity.pdbx_description
1 polymer ?
#
loop_
_entity_poly.entity_id
_entity_poly.type
_entity_poly.pdbx_seq_one_letter_code
_entity_poly.pdbx_strand_id
1 'polypeptide(L)' 'MGNLLADQMWSLPTSQTFIDTYLFYDGRLLNVDLWTGLNVDYGRLRQMTPEERQDLLQSVFEASDWRLDAP' A
#
# COMPACT_ATOMS: atom_id res chain seq x y z
N MET A 1 4.74 -0.44 -6.66
CA MET A 1 4.02 0.12 -7.84
C MET A 1 2.53 -0.09 -7.58
N GLY A 2 1.71 0.95 -7.65
CA GLY A 2 0.27 0.86 -7.35
C GLY A 2 -0.59 0.63 -8.59
N ASN A 3 -1.77 0.03 -8.41
CA ASN A 3 -2.74 -0.24 -9.46
C ASN A 3 -3.78 0.90 -9.54
N LEU A 4 -3.40 2.01 -10.18
CA LEU A 4 -4.18 3.26 -10.21
C LEU A 4 -5.64 3.08 -10.67
N LEU A 5 -5.89 2.15 -11.59
CA LEU A 5 -7.21 1.89 -12.18
C LEU A 5 -7.86 0.59 -11.71
N ALA A 6 -7.21 -0.14 -10.80
CA ALA A 6 -7.65 -1.46 -10.34
C ALA A 6 -7.96 -2.43 -11.51
N ASP A 7 -7.20 -2.39 -12.60
CA ASP A 7 -7.38 -3.23 -13.79
C ASP A 7 -6.28 -4.28 -13.96
N GLN A 8 -5.09 -4.05 -13.38
CA GLN A 8 -3.96 -4.98 -13.46
C GLN A 8 -4.13 -6.13 -12.46
N MET A 9 -4.47 -7.34 -12.94
CA MET A 9 -4.75 -8.50 -12.07
C MET A 9 -4.06 -9.80 -12.50
N TRP A 10 -3.12 -9.73 -13.44
CA TRP A 10 -2.48 -10.92 -14.02
C TRP A 10 -1.47 -11.61 -13.08
N SER A 11 -1.08 -10.96 -11.98
CA SER A 11 -0.24 -11.54 -10.93
C SER A 11 -0.48 -10.89 -9.58
N LEU A 12 -0.12 -11.58 -8.49
CA LEU A 12 -0.26 -11.06 -7.13
C LEU A 12 0.38 -9.66 -6.96
N PRO A 13 1.64 -9.41 -7.39
CA PRO A 13 2.25 -8.08 -7.27
C PRO A 13 1.46 -6.96 -7.98
N THR A 14 0.74 -7.27 -9.06
CA THR A 14 -0.07 -6.28 -9.79
C THR A 14 -1.46 -6.08 -9.21
N SER A 15 -1.98 -7.07 -8.49
CA SER A 15 -3.28 -6.99 -7.81
C SER A 15 -3.22 -6.27 -6.46
N GLN A 16 -2.03 -6.01 -5.92
CA GLN A 16 -1.82 -5.33 -4.64
C GLN A 16 -1.87 -3.81 -4.82
N THR A 17 -2.38 -3.10 -3.82
CA THR A 17 -2.44 -1.63 -3.84
C THR A 17 -2.27 -1.01 -2.45
N PHE A 18 -1.75 0.22 -2.45
CA PHE A 18 -1.74 1.11 -1.29
C PHE A 18 -2.70 2.27 -1.54
N ILE A 19 -3.45 2.65 -0.50
CA ILE A 19 -4.23 3.88 -0.48
C ILE A 19 -3.73 4.70 0.69
N ASP A 20 -2.99 5.76 0.38
CA ASP A 20 -2.42 6.69 1.35
C ASP A 20 -3.38 7.86 1.57
N THR A 21 -3.83 8.04 2.81
CA THR A 21 -4.65 9.20 3.19
C THR A 21 -3.82 10.13 4.06
N TYR A 22 -3.69 11.38 3.62
CA TYR A 22 -2.99 12.43 4.35
C TYR A 22 -4.00 13.46 4.85
N LEU A 23 -4.07 13.67 6.16
CA LEU A 23 -4.90 14.70 6.77
C LEU A 23 -4.05 15.94 7.04
N PHE A 24 -4.35 17.03 6.35
CA PHE A 24 -3.73 18.33 6.59
C PHE A 24 -4.72 19.29 7.25
N TYR A 25 -4.23 20.07 8.22
CA TYR A 25 -4.97 21.17 8.83
C TYR A 25 -4.02 22.32 9.11
N ASP A 26 -4.43 23.53 8.76
CA ASP A 26 -3.63 24.76 8.92
C ASP A 26 -2.18 24.62 8.39
N GLY A 27 -2.05 24.03 7.19
CA GLY A 27 -0.76 23.80 6.53
C GLY A 27 0.13 22.74 7.20
N ARG A 28 -0.35 22.04 8.22
CA ARG A 28 0.38 20.99 8.95
C ARG A 28 -0.20 19.61 8.65
N LEU A 29 0.68 18.63 8.47
CA LEU A 29 0.31 17.22 8.38
C LEU A 29 -0.07 16.72 9.79
N LEU A 30 -1.33 16.31 9.96
CA LEU A 30 -1.86 15.82 11.23
C LEU A 30 -1.92 14.30 11.29
N ASN A 31 -2.21 13.64 10.17
CA ASN A 31 -2.32 12.18 10.12
C ASN A 31 -1.87 11.61 8.78
N VAL A 32 -1.36 10.38 8.83
CA VAL A 32 -1.05 9.54 7.68
C VAL A 32 -1.66 8.17 7.92
N ASP A 33 -2.65 7.80 7.13
CA ASP A 33 -3.25 6.47 7.16
C ASP A 33 -2.81 5.68 5.92
N LEU A 34 -2.18 4.53 6.16
CA LEU A 34 -1.74 3.60 5.12
C LEU A 34 -2.70 2.41 5.05
N TRP A 35 -3.59 2.41 4.07
CA TRP A 35 -4.49 1.28 3.80
C TRP A 35 -3.91 0.36 2.73
N THR A 36 -3.99 -0.95 2.97
CA THR A 36 -3.49 -2.00 2.08
C THR A 36 -4.62 -2.82 1.51
N GLY A 37 -4.70 -2.90 0.19
CA GLY A 37 -5.78 -3.55 -0.53
C GLY A 37 -5.32 -4.63 -1.49
N LEU A 38 -6.20 -5.59 -1.71
CA LEU A 38 -6.09 -6.57 -2.78
C LEU A 38 -7.26 -6.40 -3.74
N ASN A 39 -6.95 -6.29 -5.01
CA ASN A 39 -7.93 -6.31 -6.08
C ASN A 39 -8.38 -7.76 -6.35
N VAL A 40 -9.67 -7.99 -6.18
CA VAL A 40 -10.35 -9.26 -6.44
C VAL A 40 -11.48 -9.03 -7.43
N ASP A 41 -11.87 -10.07 -8.16
CA ASP A 41 -13.07 -10.08 -9.00
C ASP A 41 -13.21 -8.88 -9.97
N TYR A 42 -12.12 -8.48 -10.65
CA TYR A 42 -12.11 -7.41 -11.66
C TYR A 42 -12.56 -6.04 -11.13
N GLY A 43 -11.76 -5.45 -10.24
CA GLY A 43 -11.92 -4.07 -9.79
C GLY A 43 -12.57 -3.93 -8.41
N ARG A 44 -12.88 -5.05 -7.73
CA ARG A 44 -13.33 -5.01 -6.34
C ARG A 44 -12.11 -4.99 -5.42
N LEU A 45 -11.91 -3.88 -4.74
CA LEU A 45 -10.91 -3.80 -3.69
C LEU A 45 -11.46 -4.38 -2.39
N ARG A 46 -10.70 -5.30 -1.78
CA ARG A 46 -10.88 -5.68 -0.38
C ARG A 46 -9.68 -5.27 0.44
N GLN A 47 -9.90 -5.07 1.73
CA GLN A 47 -8.80 -4.92 2.67
C GLN A 47 -8.02 -6.23 2.79
N MET A 48 -6.70 -6.13 2.85
CA MET A 48 -5.82 -7.27 3.12
C MET A 48 -6.02 -7.80 4.55
N THR A 49 -5.78 -9.10 4.74
CA THR A 49 -5.64 -9.65 6.10
C THR A 49 -4.36 -9.11 6.75
N PRO A 50 -4.21 -9.21 8.09
CA PRO A 50 -2.98 -8.80 8.77
C PRO A 50 -1.73 -9.46 8.19
N GLU A 51 -1.81 -10.74 7.82
CA GLU A 51 -0.70 -11.52 7.26
C GLU A 51 -0.33 -11.02 5.86
N GLU A 52 -1.31 -10.87 4.97
CA GLU A 52 -1.10 -10.34 3.62
C GLU A 52 -0.49 -8.93 3.64
N ARG A 53 -0.96 -8.10 4.58
CA ARG A 53 -0.42 -6.76 4.81
C ARG A 53 1.04 -6.83 5.24
N GLN A 54 1.37 -7.72 6.18
CA GLN A 54 2.74 -7.88 6.68
C GLN A 54 3.68 -8.30 5.54
N ASP A 55 3.29 -9.28 4.74
CA ASP A 55 4.10 -9.77 3.61
C ASP A 55 4.33 -8.67 2.57
N LEU A 56 3.28 -7.92 2.21
CA LEU A 56 3.40 -6.80 1.30
C LEU A 56 4.35 -5.73 1.84
N LEU A 57 4.17 -5.30 3.08
CA LEU A 57 5.02 -4.27 3.69
C LEU A 57 6.47 -4.72 3.76
N GLN A 58 6.73 -5.96 4.19
CA GLN A 58 8.07 -6.53 4.25
C GLN A 58 8.75 -6.49 2.88
N SER A 59 8.05 -6.92 1.82
CA SER A 59 8.59 -6.91 0.46
C SER A 59 8.93 -5.50 -0.03
N VAL A 60 8.13 -4.50 0.34
CA VAL A 60 8.36 -3.09 -0.02
C VAL A 60 9.57 -2.55 0.74
N PHE A 61 9.68 -2.83 2.03
CA PHE A 61 10.83 -2.38 2.82
C PHE A 61 12.14 -3.04 2.37
N GLU A 62 12.12 -4.33 2.04
CA GLU A 62 13.29 -5.04 1.51
C GLU A 62 13.73 -4.52 0.13
N ALA A 63 12.76 -4.17 -0.73
CA ALA A 63 13.05 -3.59 -2.04
C ALA A 63 13.44 -2.11 -1.95
N SER A 64 13.06 -1.42 -0.87
CA SER A 64 13.51 -0.06 -0.62
C SER A 64 14.93 -0.09 -0.08
N ASP A 65 15.80 0.82 -0.53
CA ASP A 65 17.12 1.04 0.10
C ASP A 65 16.97 1.78 1.44
N TRP A 66 15.87 1.53 2.15
CA TRP A 66 15.55 2.13 3.42
C TRP A 66 16.38 1.46 4.52
N ARG A 67 17.42 2.16 4.97
CA ARG A 67 18.16 1.81 6.17
C ARG A 67 17.72 2.72 7.30
N LEU A 68 17.53 2.13 8.49
CA LEU A 68 17.30 2.87 9.74
C LEU A 68 18.58 3.56 10.26
N ASP A 69 19.56 3.76 9.37
CA ASP A 69 20.88 4.33 9.65
C ASP A 69 20.89 5.80 9.21
N ALA A 70 19.98 6.61 9.75
CA ALA A 70 20.04 8.07 9.69
C ALA A 70 20.09 8.60 11.13
N PRO A 71 21.00 9.55 11.43
CA PRO A 71 21.30 10.00 12.81
C PRO A 71 20.09 10.57 13.56
#